data_AF-A0A953UE30-F1
#
_entry.id   AF-A0A953UE30-F1
#
_cell.length_a   1.000
_cell.length_b   1.000
_cell.length_c   1.000
_cell.angle_alpha   90.00
_cell.angle_beta   90.00
_cell.angle_gamma   90.00
#
_symmetry.space_group_name_H-M   'P 1'
#
loop_
_entity.id
_entity.type
_entity.pdbx_description
1 polymer ?
#
loop_
_entity_poly.entity_id
_entity_poly.type
_entity_poly.pdbx_seq_one_letter_code
_entity_poly.pdbx_strand_id
1 'polypeptide(L)'
;MFIQLSYPFSEQIPFYSSLRSPGFGSAAAVFLMERFANLRALAVDFISISSPAHEAAGADAHRVFLRCTAYAARSILLVEDALLPNTLPPLLRVFVVPWMFEGLDSASCTMFGEAANA
;
A
#
# COMPACT_ATOMS: atom_id res chain seq x y z
N MET A 1 -4.49 7.45 0.44
CA MET A 1 -5.08 7.09 -0.86
C MET A 1 -5.36 5.61 -0.82
N PHE A 2 -6.48 5.19 -1.40
CA PHE A 2 -6.86 3.80 -1.55
C PHE A 2 -6.77 3.45 -3.03
N ILE A 3 -6.09 2.37 -3.38
CA ILE A 3 -6.09 1.83 -4.73
C ILE A 3 -6.69 0.44 -4.64
N GLN A 4 -7.87 0.31 -5.22
CA GLN A 4 -8.61 -0.93 -5.28
C GLN A 4 -8.66 -1.37 -6.73
N LEU A 5 -8.08 -2.54 -7.02
CA LEU A 5 -8.12 -3.16 -8.34
C LEU A 5 -9.17 -4.28 -8.41
N SER A 6 -9.93 -4.49 -7.32
CA SER A 6 -10.76 -5.68 -7.13
C SER A 6 -9.91 -6.94 -7.37
N TYR A 7 -8.64 -6.88 -6.96
CA TYR A 7 -7.72 -7.99 -7.23
C TYR A 7 -8.31 -9.21 -6.54
N PRO A 8 -8.63 -10.28 -7.29
CA PRO A 8 -9.29 -11.42 -6.70
C PRO A 8 -8.29 -12.03 -5.74
N PHE A 9 -8.50 -11.78 -4.45
CA PHE A 9 -7.90 -12.51 -3.37
C PHE A 9 -9.05 -13.23 -2.67
N SER A 10 -9.25 -14.49 -3.03
CA SER A 10 -9.91 -15.41 -2.12
C SER A 10 -8.82 -16.33 -1.57
N GLU A 11 -8.99 -16.77 -0.33
CA GLU A 11 -8.16 -17.84 0.27
C GLU A 11 -8.13 -19.12 -0.59
N GLN A 12 -8.94 -19.20 -1.64
CA GLN A 12 -9.06 -20.35 -2.56
C GLN A 12 -8.23 -20.19 -3.83
N ILE A 13 -7.54 -19.06 -4.04
CA ILE A 13 -6.73 -18.84 -5.25
C ILE A 13 -5.32 -19.41 -5.04
N PRO A 14 -4.84 -20.33 -5.89
CA PRO A 14 -3.55 -20.98 -5.71
C PRO A 14 -2.39 -19.99 -5.70
N PHE A 15 -1.41 -20.20 -4.81
CA PHE A 15 -0.18 -19.39 -4.69
C PHE A 15 0.48 -19.05 -6.04
N TYR A 16 0.42 -19.92 -7.05
CA TYR A 16 1.02 -19.65 -8.36
C TYR A 16 0.38 -18.49 -9.15
N SER A 17 -0.88 -18.11 -8.88
CA SER A 17 -1.49 -16.94 -9.54
C SER A 17 -0.98 -15.61 -8.97
N SER A 18 -0.48 -15.59 -7.72
CA SER A 18 0.08 -14.38 -7.11
C SER A 18 1.47 -14.05 -7.68
N LEU A 19 2.11 -14.98 -8.40
CA LEU A 19 3.34 -14.71 -9.14
C LEU A 19 3.17 -13.63 -10.20
N ARG A 20 1.93 -13.34 -10.63
CA ARG A 20 1.60 -12.22 -11.53
C ARG A 20 0.60 -11.27 -10.88
N SER A 21 0.94 -10.76 -9.71
CA SER A 21 0.17 -9.70 -9.06
C SER A 21 0.46 -8.33 -9.68
N PRO A 22 -0.45 -7.35 -9.53
CA PRO A 22 -0.12 -5.94 -9.64
C PRO A 22 1.06 -5.56 -8.75
N GLY A 23 1.64 -4.40 -9.04
CA GLY A 23 2.71 -3.80 -8.27
C GLY A 23 2.99 -2.39 -8.78
N PHE A 24 4.01 -1.76 -8.23
CA PHE A 24 4.44 -0.42 -8.61
C PHE A 24 5.85 -0.43 -9.20
N GLY A 25 6.04 0.40 -10.21
CA GLY A 25 7.37 0.84 -10.64
C GLY A 25 7.78 2.14 -9.96
N SER A 26 9.07 2.42 -9.93
CA SER A 26 9.64 3.64 -9.35
C SER A 26 9.06 4.92 -9.95
N ALA A 27 8.80 4.95 -11.26
CA ALA A 27 8.20 6.12 -11.92
C ALA A 27 6.80 6.48 -11.35
N ALA A 28 5.97 5.47 -11.08
CA ALA A 28 4.67 5.68 -10.46
C ALA A 28 4.80 6.13 -9.00
N ALA A 29 5.78 5.59 -8.26
CA ALA A 29 6.08 6.02 -6.91
C ALA A 29 6.54 7.49 -6.86
N VAL A 30 7.46 7.89 -7.75
CA VAL A 30 7.94 9.28 -7.88
C VAL A 30 6.77 10.21 -8.21
N PHE A 31 5.93 9.84 -9.17
CA PHE A 31 4.75 10.63 -9.53
C PHE A 31 3.84 10.90 -8.32
N LEU A 32 3.54 9.88 -7.51
CA LEU A 32 2.71 10.07 -6.32
C LEU A 32 3.40 10.95 -5.25
N MET A 33 4.71 10.78 -5.07
CA MET A 33 5.51 11.55 -4.13
C MET A 33 5.56 13.05 -4.50
N GLU A 34 5.70 13.37 -5.78
CA GLU A 34 5.77 14.75 -6.26
C GLU A 34 4.39 15.40 -6.37
N ARG A 35 3.40 14.68 -6.91
CA ARG A 35 2.09 15.26 -7.25
C ARG A 35 1.21 15.50 -6.03
N PHE A 36 1.29 14.63 -5.03
CA PHE A 36 0.41 14.66 -3.86
C PHE A 36 1.21 14.92 -2.57
N ALA A 37 1.67 16.16 -2.38
CA ALA A 37 2.51 16.55 -1.25
C ALA A 37 1.92 16.20 0.14
N ASN A 38 0.58 16.17 0.25
CA ASN A 38 -0.13 15.85 1.49
C ASN A 38 -0.51 14.36 1.63
N LEU A 39 -0.15 13.51 0.66
CA LEU A 39 -0.44 12.08 0.73
C LEU A 39 0.48 11.42 1.76
N ARG A 40 -0.09 10.89 2.84
CA ARG A 40 0.65 10.29 3.96
C ARG A 40 0.73 8.77 3.92
N ALA A 41 -0.27 8.13 3.31
CA ALA A 41 -0.36 6.67 3.25
C ALA A 41 -1.03 6.22 1.95
N LEU A 42 -0.63 5.04 1.48
CA LEU A 42 -1.17 4.33 0.33
C LEU A 42 -1.59 2.93 0.79
N ALA A 43 -2.88 2.62 0.67
CA ALA A 43 -3.39 1.28 0.90
C ALA A 43 -3.79 0.63 -0.43
N VAL A 44 -3.38 -0.63 -0.64
CA VAL A 44 -3.62 -1.40 -1.86
C VAL A 44 -4.31 -2.73 -1.53
N ASP A 45 -5.20 -3.19 -2.40
CA ASP A 45 -5.94 -4.46 -2.25
C ASP A 45 -5.23 -5.68 -2.87
N PHE A 46 -3.94 -5.57 -3.12
CA PHE A 46 -3.11 -6.65 -3.67
C PHE A 46 -1.89 -6.90 -2.77
N ILE A 47 -1.31 -8.10 -2.94
CA ILE A 47 -0.35 -8.69 -2.01
C ILE A 47 0.83 -7.79 -1.66
N SER A 48 1.39 -7.07 -2.64
CA SER A 48 2.50 -6.17 -2.41
C SER A 48 2.69 -5.17 -3.55
N ILE A 49 3.20 -4.00 -3.21
CA ILE A 49 3.82 -3.02 -4.11
C ILE A 49 4.94 -3.69 -4.91
N SER A 50 5.64 -4.68 -4.33
CA SER A 50 6.61 -5.51 -5.02
C SER A 50 5.99 -6.77 -5.60
N SER A 51 5.51 -6.68 -6.84
CA SER A 51 5.01 -7.84 -7.57
C SER A 51 6.11 -8.91 -7.68
N PRO A 52 5.83 -10.19 -7.36
CA PRO A 52 6.84 -11.26 -7.45
C PRO A 52 7.44 -11.41 -8.85
N ALA A 53 6.67 -11.13 -9.92
CA ALA A 53 7.19 -11.14 -11.30
C ALA A 53 8.20 -10.01 -11.60
N HIS A 54 8.20 -8.95 -10.79
CA HIS A 54 8.96 -7.71 -11.03
C HIS A 54 9.59 -7.17 -9.74
N GLU A 55 10.12 -8.05 -8.91
CA GLU A 55 10.60 -7.74 -7.56
C GLU A 55 11.58 -6.57 -7.53
N ALA A 56 12.58 -6.55 -8.43
CA ALA A 56 13.58 -5.48 -8.46
C ALA A 56 12.95 -4.09 -8.70
N ALA A 57 11.96 -4.00 -9.59
CA ALA A 57 11.25 -2.75 -9.86
C ALA A 57 10.36 -2.34 -8.67
N GLY A 58 9.76 -3.32 -8.00
CA GLY A 58 8.99 -3.14 -6.78
C GLY A 58 9.83 -2.69 -5.60
N ALA A 59 11.05 -3.22 -5.45
CA ALA A 59 12.01 -2.79 -4.46
C ALA A 59 12.44 -1.34 -4.71
N ASP A 60 12.65 -0.94 -5.96
CA ASP A 60 12.92 0.47 -6.29
C ASP A 60 11.73 1.37 -5.93
N ALA A 61 10.49 0.92 -6.17
CA ALA A 61 9.30 1.67 -5.74
C ALA A 61 9.23 1.81 -4.21
N HIS A 62 9.50 0.74 -3.46
CA HIS A 62 9.61 0.79 -2.00
C HIS A 62 10.63 1.82 -1.53
N ARG A 63 11.83 1.83 -2.13
CA ARG A 63 12.89 2.78 -1.77
C ARG A 63 12.46 4.23 -1.99
N VAL A 64 11.70 4.50 -3.06
CA VAL A 64 11.13 5.83 -3.32
C VAL A 64 10.06 6.19 -2.28
N PHE A 65 9.10 5.29 -1.98
CA PHE A 65 8.04 5.57 -1.00
C PHE A 65 8.55 5.72 0.44
N LEU A 66 9.49 4.87 0.83
CA LEU A 66 9.99 4.73 2.21
C LEU A 66 11.33 5.44 2.45
N ARG A 67 11.82 6.19 1.45
CA ARG A 67 13.01 7.06 1.56
C ARG A 67 14.31 6.31 1.83
N CYS A 68 14.46 5.12 1.26
CA CYS A 68 15.77 4.46 1.23
C CYS A 68 16.70 5.07 0.16
N THR A 69 16.21 6.02 -0.64
CA THR A 69 16.96 6.79 -1.63
C THR A 69 16.84 8.30 -1.35
N ALA A 70 17.74 9.11 -1.94
CA ALA A 70 17.88 10.55 -1.72
C ALA A 70 16.67 11.44 -2.12
N TYR A 71 15.51 10.84 -2.39
CA TYR A 71 14.31 11.52 -2.86
C TYR A 71 13.36 11.81 -1.68
N ALA A 72 13.36 13.09 -1.28
CA ALA A 72 12.35 13.76 -0.45
C ALA A 72 12.46 13.70 1.09
N ALA A 73 11.95 14.77 1.71
CA ALA A 73 11.86 15.01 3.15
C ALA A 73 10.75 14.20 3.86
N ARG A 74 10.00 13.36 3.14
CA ARG A 74 8.78 12.68 3.61
C ARG A 74 8.65 11.27 3.04
N SER A 75 7.94 10.39 3.74
CA SER A 75 7.59 9.05 3.29
C SER A 75 6.08 8.92 3.07
N ILE A 76 5.66 7.90 2.31
CA ILE A 76 4.28 7.43 2.24
C ILE A 76 4.24 6.07 2.93
N LEU A 77 3.44 5.94 3.99
CA LEU A 77 3.20 4.66 4.65
C LEU A 77 2.44 3.71 3.71
N LEU A 78 2.94 2.49 3.54
CA LEU A 78 2.32 1.48 2.69
C LEU A 78 1.48 0.54 3.55
N VAL A 79 0.26 0.24 3.10
CA VAL A 79 -0.60 -0.80 3.66
C VAL A 79 -0.94 -1.75 2.51
N GLU A 80 -0.33 -2.92 2.52
CA GLU A 80 -0.49 -3.93 1.49
C GLU A 80 -1.54 -4.96 1.93
N ASP A 81 -2.10 -5.69 0.96
CA ASP A 81 -3.12 -6.71 1.20
C ASP A 81 -4.32 -6.21 2.04
N ALA A 82 -4.73 -4.97 1.77
CA ALA A 82 -5.82 -4.33 2.48
C ALA A 82 -7.18 -4.81 1.97
N LEU A 83 -8.09 -5.16 2.88
CA LEU A 83 -9.49 -5.35 2.54
C LEU A 83 -10.14 -4.00 2.25
N LEU A 84 -10.28 -3.66 0.97
CA LEU A 84 -10.92 -2.44 0.50
C LEU A 84 -12.29 -2.75 -0.12
N PRO A 85 -13.39 -2.20 0.39
CA PRO A 85 -14.70 -2.38 -0.22
C PRO A 85 -14.78 -1.65 -1.56
N ASN A 86 -15.60 -2.18 -2.48
CA ASN A 86 -15.83 -1.60 -3.82
C ASN A 86 -16.29 -0.14 -3.78
N THR A 87 -16.97 0.24 -2.69
CA THR A 87 -17.42 1.61 -2.45
C THR A 87 -17.07 2.02 -1.04
N LEU A 88 -16.50 3.21 -0.90
CA LEU A 88 -16.20 3.82 0.39
C LEU A 88 -17.16 4.98 0.64
N PRO A 89 -17.75 5.09 1.84
CA PRO A 89 -18.44 6.32 2.23
C PRO A 89 -17.43 7.46 2.36
N PRO A 90 -17.89 8.73 2.45
CA PRO A 90 -17.02 9.82 2.86
C PRO A 90 -16.38 9.50 4.22
N LEU A 91 -15.05 9.45 4.26
CA LEU A 91 -14.29 9.17 5.47
C LEU A 91 -13.74 10.46 6.07
N LEU A 92 -13.92 10.61 7.38
CA LEU A 92 -13.30 11.69 8.14
C LEU A 92 -11.84 11.36 8.46
N ARG A 93 -11.61 10.12 8.91
CA ARG A 93 -10.30 9.61 9.35
C ARG A 93 -10.14 8.14 9.00
N VAL A 94 -8.89 7.71 8.88
CA VAL A 94 -8.48 6.32 8.66
C VAL A 94 -7.45 5.99 9.71
N PHE A 95 -7.67 4.88 10.41
CA PHE A 95 -6.78 4.34 11.41
C PHE A 95 -6.03 3.15 10.83
N VAL A 96 -4.72 3.15 10.98
CA VAL A 96 -3.83 2.03 10.68
C VAL A 96 -3.12 1.70 11.97
N VAL A 97 -3.42 0.54 12.55
CA VAL A 97 -2.97 0.14 13.89
C VAL A 97 -2.07 -1.09 13.75
N PRO A 98 -0.76 -0.92 13.53
CA PRO A 98 0.18 -2.02 13.43
C PRO A 98 0.50 -2.62 14.81
N TRP A 99 1.00 -3.84 14.81
CA TRP A 99 1.70 -4.36 15.97
C TRP A 99 3.00 -3.58 16.21
N MET A 100 3.21 -3.15 17.45
CA MET A 100 4.36 -2.33 17.84
C MET A 100 5.38 -3.20 18.56
N PHE A 101 6.18 -3.94 17.79
CA PHE A 101 7.33 -4.69 18.29
C PHE A 101 8.63 -3.92 18.02
N GLU A 102 9.55 -3.97 18.97
CA GLU A 102 10.85 -3.33 18.83
C GLU A 102 11.69 -4.00 17.73
N GLY A 103 12.34 -3.19 16.90
CA GLY A 103 13.26 -3.66 15.85
C GLY A 103 12.62 -4.11 14.54
N LEU A 104 11.29 -4.06 14.41
CA LEU A 104 10.60 -4.34 13.14
C LEU A 104 10.42 -3.07 12.29
N ASP A 105 10.60 -3.21 10.98
CA ASP A 105 10.37 -2.13 9.99
C ASP A 105 8.95 -2.15 9.41
N SER A 106 8.21 -3.23 9.65
CA SER A 106 6.85 -3.49 9.18
C SER A 106 6.16 -4.52 10.08
N ALA A 107 4.83 -4.51 10.09
CA ALA A 107 4.04 -5.48 10.85
C ALA A 107 2.62 -5.58 10.28
N SER A 108 1.95 -6.71 10.55
CA SER A 108 0.51 -6.83 10.35
C SER A 108 -0.21 -5.72 11.12
N CYS A 109 -1.29 -5.20 10.53
CA CYS A 109 -2.05 -4.11 11.10
C CYS A 109 -3.55 -4.31 10.95
N THR A 110 -4.31 -3.67 11.84
CA THR A 110 -5.75 -3.49 11.67
C THR A 110 -5.99 -2.12 11.06
N MET A 111 -6.76 -2.08 9.96
CA MET A 111 -7.18 -0.84 9.32
C MET A 111 -8.69 -0.67 9.40
N PHE A 112 -9.14 0.53 9.77
CA PHE A 112 -10.57 0.90 9.77
C PHE A 112 -10.75 2.40 9.52
N GLY A 113 -11.91 2.77 8.99
CA GLY A 113 -12.26 4.15 8.67
C GLY A 113 -13.42 4.65 9.53
N GLU A 114 -13.37 5.92 9.91
CA GLU A 114 -14.51 6.65 10.48
C GLU A 114 -15.27 7.33 9.34
N ALA A 115 -16.53 6.92 9.13
CA ALA A 115 -17.41 7.53 8.14
C ALA A 115 -18.02 8.84 8.66
N ALA A 116 -18.27 9.78 7.76
CA ALA A 116 -18.84 11.10 8.11
C ALA A 116 -20.29 11.06 8.64
N ASN A 117 -21.02 9.97 8.38
CA ASN A 117 -22.44 9.83 8.68
C ASN A 117 -22.74 8.55 9.50
N ALA A 118 -21.90 8.25 10.49
CA ALA A 118 -22.12 7.11 11.40
C ALA A 118 -23.21 7.43 12.43
#